data_AF-A0A7U3VNA8-F1
#
_entry.id   AF-A0A7U3VNA8-F1
#
_cell.length_a   1.000
_cell.length_b   1.000
_cell.length_c   1.000
_cell.angle_alpha   90.00
_cell.angle_beta   90.00
_cell.angle_gamma   90.00
#
_symmetry.space_group_name_H-M   'P 1'
#
loop_
_entity.id
_entity.type
_entity.pdbx_description
1 polymer ?
#
loop_
_entity_poly.entity_id
_entity_poly.type
_entity_poly.pdbx_seq_one_letter_code
_entity_poly.pdbx_strand_id
1 'polypeptide(L)'
;MSRSIVRRASTAAAAALLVPLALASCQGSAPSPHQRPTTAAPTPTPDPHTADPDPRHLALGDCFTADRTSLLSDGRSPLLGLVHIVPCTSPHDAEVYGRFTYSGDSYLPAAKLRDIGAYDCTNLTTVYDMDSWTVSPTRDLARSLLPTRAEWAAGDQDIICYWVARDGRSDVSLRRDETTLDPDQYAYLDAADRPESALAVDPASQGESDLPSYQLWAGGVADSLTTETQLLRRRTWPARARGPVDALLKRVDTLAARWHDASQDSTPASVRRDTRALVGEDSLPQERAVRQALGLATARAR
;
A
#
# COMPACT_ATOMS: atom_id res chain seq x y z
N MET A 1 38.22 -36.85 -25.75
CA MET A 1 38.90 -35.59 -26.11
C MET A 1 38.35 -34.49 -25.21
N SER A 2 39.15 -34.08 -24.23
CA SER A 2 38.84 -33.08 -23.21
C SER A 2 38.65 -31.68 -23.79
N ARG A 3 37.73 -30.91 -23.21
CA ARG A 3 37.88 -29.45 -23.12
C ARG A 3 37.45 -28.96 -21.74
N SER A 4 38.46 -28.71 -20.91
CA SER A 4 38.43 -27.91 -19.70
C SER A 4 38.48 -26.43 -20.06
N ILE A 5 37.61 -25.58 -19.49
CA ILE A 5 37.80 -24.12 -19.38
C ILE A 5 37.19 -23.71 -18.03
N VAL A 6 37.98 -23.72 -16.95
CA VAL A 6 38.67 -22.57 -16.32
C VAL A 6 37.70 -21.54 -15.72
N ARG A 7 37.54 -21.62 -14.39
CA ARG A 7 37.05 -20.55 -13.51
C ARG A 7 38.08 -19.41 -13.45
N ARG A 8 37.63 -18.16 -13.51
CA ARG A 8 38.40 -17.01 -12.99
C ARG A 8 37.53 -16.23 -12.01
N ALA A 9 37.99 -16.22 -10.77
CA ALA A 9 37.59 -15.28 -9.74
C ALA A 9 38.23 -13.92 -10.03
N SER A 10 37.50 -12.84 -9.80
CA SER A 10 38.03 -11.48 -9.78
C SER A 10 37.75 -10.88 -8.41
N THR A 11 38.83 -10.63 -7.68
CA THR A 11 38.92 -9.98 -6.39
C THR A 11 38.68 -8.47 -6.49
N ALA A 12 38.25 -7.92 -5.36
CA ALA A 12 37.96 -6.52 -5.07
C ALA A 12 39.15 -5.56 -5.25
N ALA A 13 38.84 -4.28 -5.48
CA ALA A 13 39.68 -3.16 -5.07
C ALA A 13 38.79 -1.94 -4.75
N ALA A 14 38.62 -1.68 -3.46
CA ALA A 14 38.08 -0.42 -2.93
C ALA A 14 39.21 0.63 -2.95
N ALA A 15 38.94 1.81 -3.51
CA ALA A 15 39.82 2.97 -3.45
C ALA A 15 39.15 4.05 -2.60
N ALA A 16 39.62 4.21 -1.37
CA ALA A 16 39.30 5.32 -0.50
C ALA A 16 40.16 6.53 -0.91
N LEU A 17 39.52 7.63 -1.32
CA LEU A 17 40.16 8.92 -1.56
C LEU A 17 39.90 9.84 -0.36
N LEU A 18 40.96 10.05 0.42
CA LEU A 18 41.10 11.09 1.43
C LEU A 18 41.27 12.45 0.73
N VAL A 19 40.39 13.41 1.02
CA VAL A 19 40.58 14.83 0.66
C VAL A 19 40.73 15.64 1.95
N PRO A 20 41.81 16.44 2.10
CA PRO A 20 42.11 17.16 3.33
C PRO A 20 41.25 18.42 3.53
N LEU A 21 40.89 18.68 4.79
CA LEU A 21 40.33 19.94 5.28
C LEU A 21 41.30 21.10 5.02
N ALA A 22 40.83 22.13 4.32
CA ALA A 22 41.45 23.45 4.32
C ALA A 22 40.47 24.46 4.96
N LEU A 23 40.83 24.96 6.15
CA LEU A 23 40.19 26.08 6.82
C LEU A 23 40.59 27.37 6.10
N ALA A 24 39.65 27.99 5.38
CA ALA A 24 39.80 29.34 4.85
C ALA A 24 38.76 30.24 5.51
N SER A 25 39.20 30.98 6.53
CA SER A 25 38.50 32.08 7.16
C SER A 25 38.51 33.31 6.24
N CYS A 26 37.35 33.68 5.70
CA CYS A 26 37.14 34.99 5.07
C CYS A 26 36.05 35.73 5.84
N GLN A 27 36.45 36.77 6.56
CA GLN A 27 35.58 37.78 7.15
C GLN A 27 34.97 38.61 6.01
N GLY A 28 33.64 38.65 5.95
CA GLY A 28 32.89 39.44 4.98
C GLY A 28 31.71 40.12 5.66
N SER A 29 31.90 41.40 5.97
CA SER A 29 30.98 42.49 6.31
C SER A 29 29.48 42.21 6.46
N ALA A 30 28.95 42.58 7.64
CA ALA A 30 27.51 42.65 7.92
C ALA A 30 26.83 43.82 7.18
N PRO A 31 25.62 43.64 6.64
CA PRO A 31 24.80 44.75 6.15
C PRO A 31 23.96 45.41 7.27
N SER A 32 23.84 46.74 7.18
CA SER A 32 23.04 47.60 8.07
C SER A 32 21.53 47.27 8.08
N PRO A 33 20.80 47.62 9.16
CA PRO A 33 19.42 47.21 9.34
C PRO A 33 18.45 48.23 8.72
N HIS A 34 18.00 48.00 7.48
CA HIS A 34 16.80 48.67 6.97
C HIS A 34 15.91 47.72 6.19
N GLN A 35 14.62 47.81 6.51
CA GLN A 35 13.44 47.20 5.90
C GLN A 35 13.15 45.74 6.29
N ARG A 36 12.59 45.61 7.51
CA ARG A 36 11.73 44.48 7.89
C ARG A 36 10.45 44.55 7.03
N PRO A 37 10.11 43.55 6.22
CA PRO A 37 8.78 43.46 5.64
C PRO A 37 7.79 43.29 6.80
N THR A 38 6.82 44.19 6.90
CA THR A 38 5.71 44.06 7.83
C THR A 38 5.01 42.74 7.54
N THR A 39 5.11 41.77 8.45
CA THR A 39 4.31 40.56 8.42
C THR A 39 2.85 41.00 8.53
N ALA A 40 2.14 41.02 7.41
CA ALA A 40 0.70 41.11 7.44
C ALA A 40 0.20 39.89 8.23
N ALA A 41 -0.68 40.13 9.20
CA ALA A 41 -1.40 39.04 9.87
C ALA A 41 -2.06 38.17 8.79
N PRO A 42 -2.04 36.84 8.92
CA PRO A 42 -2.69 35.97 7.96
C PRO A 42 -4.18 36.36 7.88
N THR A 43 -4.62 36.76 6.70
CA THR A 43 -6.04 36.80 6.37
C THR A 43 -6.61 35.42 6.69
N PRO A 44 -7.74 35.31 7.42
CA PRO A 44 -8.36 34.00 7.63
C PRO A 44 -8.65 33.39 6.25
N THR A 45 -8.01 32.27 5.96
CA THR A 45 -8.35 31.44 4.80
C THR A 45 -9.84 31.11 4.94
N PRO A 46 -10.67 31.32 3.89
CA PRO A 46 -12.04 30.85 3.92
C PRO A 46 -12.03 29.35 4.21
N ASP A 47 -12.90 28.88 5.10
CA ASP A 47 -13.14 27.44 5.29
C ASP A 47 -13.28 26.79 3.90
N PRO A 48 -12.53 25.73 3.56
CA PRO A 48 -12.61 25.08 2.24
C PRO A 48 -13.97 24.39 1.98
N HIS A 49 -14.96 24.58 2.87
CA HIS A 49 -16.21 23.83 2.95
C HIS A 49 -17.47 24.59 2.44
N THR A 50 -17.35 25.71 1.71
CA THR A 50 -18.56 26.53 1.38
C THR A 50 -18.86 26.84 -0.09
N ALA A 51 -18.12 26.32 -1.06
CA ALA A 51 -18.56 26.28 -2.45
C ALA A 51 -18.36 24.86 -2.95
N ASP A 52 -19.33 24.33 -3.69
CA ASP A 52 -19.25 23.03 -4.33
C ASP A 52 -17.92 22.82 -5.04
N PRO A 53 -16.97 22.04 -4.50
CA PRO A 53 -15.73 21.82 -5.20
C PRO A 53 -16.05 21.09 -6.50
N ASP A 54 -15.50 21.57 -7.60
CA ASP A 54 -15.30 20.73 -8.77
C ASP A 54 -14.72 19.38 -8.29
N PRO A 55 -15.29 18.21 -8.65
CA PRO A 55 -14.72 16.92 -8.29
C PRO A 55 -13.22 16.78 -8.62
N ARG A 56 -12.73 17.57 -9.57
CA ARG A 56 -11.31 17.67 -9.92
C ARG A 56 -10.43 18.25 -8.79
N HIS A 57 -11.01 18.93 -7.81
CA HIS A 57 -10.31 19.47 -6.64
C HIS A 57 -10.22 18.50 -5.46
N LEU A 58 -10.83 17.31 -5.55
CA LEU A 58 -10.74 16.32 -4.48
C LEU A 58 -9.28 15.88 -4.26
N ALA A 59 -8.83 16.00 -3.02
CA ALA A 59 -7.49 15.65 -2.58
C ALA A 59 -7.47 14.25 -1.93
N LEU A 60 -6.27 13.69 -1.82
CA LEU A 60 -6.05 12.45 -1.08
C LEU A 60 -6.55 12.59 0.37
N GLY A 61 -7.45 11.68 0.78
CA GLY A 61 -8.07 11.67 2.10
C GLY A 61 -9.36 12.49 2.23
N ASP A 62 -9.83 13.14 1.17
CA ASP A 62 -11.12 13.81 1.21
C ASP A 62 -12.26 12.80 1.25
N CYS A 63 -13.08 12.90 2.29
CA CYS A 63 -14.38 12.24 2.38
C CYS A 63 -15.46 13.16 1.84
N PHE A 64 -16.39 12.64 1.05
CA PHE A 64 -17.41 13.45 0.41
C PHE A 64 -18.75 12.75 0.22
N THR A 65 -19.81 13.54 0.16
CA THR A 65 -21.14 13.08 -0.28
C THR A 65 -21.38 13.48 -1.73
N ALA A 66 -22.04 12.61 -2.49
CA ALA A 66 -22.47 12.88 -3.86
C ALA A 66 -23.70 12.02 -4.19
N ASP A 67 -24.29 12.22 -5.37
CA ASP A 67 -25.30 11.30 -5.88
C ASP A 67 -24.71 9.89 -6.05
N ARG A 68 -25.24 8.92 -5.29
CA ARG A 68 -24.71 7.55 -5.28
C ARG A 68 -24.90 6.83 -6.61
N THR A 69 -25.95 7.15 -7.37
CA THR A 69 -26.17 6.57 -8.71
C THR A 69 -25.03 6.96 -9.64
N SER A 70 -24.57 8.22 -9.55
CA SER A 70 -23.43 8.74 -10.28
C SER A 70 -22.11 8.12 -9.82
N LEU A 71 -21.90 7.95 -8.51
CA LEU A 71 -20.70 7.29 -7.96
C LEU A 71 -20.57 5.81 -8.39
N LEU A 72 -21.70 5.12 -8.54
CA LEU A 72 -21.75 3.71 -8.91
C LEU A 72 -21.80 3.49 -10.43
N SER A 73 -21.85 4.56 -11.22
CA SER A 73 -21.80 4.46 -12.68
C SER A 73 -20.42 3.97 -13.16
N ASP A 74 -20.38 3.26 -14.28
CA ASP A 74 -19.19 2.60 -14.83
C ASP A 74 -18.17 3.57 -15.48
N GLY A 75 -18.07 4.79 -14.96
CA GLY A 75 -17.21 5.85 -15.49
C GLY A 75 -17.65 6.37 -16.87
N ARG A 76 -18.86 6.04 -17.34
CA ARG A 76 -19.44 6.61 -18.57
C ARG A 76 -20.13 7.95 -18.34
N SER A 77 -20.65 8.16 -17.15
CA SER A 77 -21.14 9.46 -16.72
C SER A 77 -20.04 10.14 -15.91
N PRO A 78 -19.79 11.44 -16.12
CA PRO A 78 -19.16 12.28 -15.11
C PRO A 78 -19.88 12.07 -13.77
N LEU A 79 -19.27 12.46 -12.64
CA LEU A 79 -20.09 12.76 -11.47
C LEU A 79 -21.02 13.91 -11.87
N LEU A 80 -22.23 13.58 -12.34
CA LEU A 80 -23.22 14.52 -12.81
C LEU A 80 -23.89 15.12 -11.56
N GLY A 81 -23.13 15.94 -10.85
CA GLY A 81 -23.56 16.44 -9.56
C GLY A 81 -22.43 17.09 -8.79
N LEU A 82 -22.88 17.83 -7.81
CA LEU A 82 -22.11 18.52 -6.81
C LEU A 82 -21.49 17.51 -5.82
N VAL A 83 -20.21 17.67 -5.49
CA VAL A 83 -19.54 16.89 -4.44
C VAL A 83 -19.44 17.77 -3.20
N HIS A 84 -19.73 17.23 -2.03
CA HIS A 84 -19.57 17.99 -0.79
C HIS A 84 -18.55 17.32 0.09
N ILE A 85 -17.39 17.95 0.27
CA ILE A 85 -16.35 17.48 1.18
C ILE A 85 -16.85 17.65 2.61
N VAL A 86 -16.85 16.54 3.36
CA VAL A 86 -17.27 16.44 4.75
C VAL A 86 -16.16 15.80 5.58
N PRO A 87 -16.11 16.02 6.91
CA PRO A 87 -15.20 15.28 7.76
C PRO A 87 -15.44 13.77 7.61
N CYS A 88 -14.37 12.96 7.55
CA CYS A 88 -14.52 11.50 7.44
C CYS A 88 -15.21 10.85 8.64
N THR A 89 -15.28 11.55 9.79
CA THR A 89 -16.07 11.14 10.96
C THR A 89 -17.55 11.50 10.86
N SER A 90 -17.98 12.07 9.73
CA SER A 90 -19.37 12.34 9.39
C SER A 90 -19.83 11.40 8.27
N PRO A 91 -21.13 11.11 8.16
CA PRO A 91 -21.65 10.26 7.10
C PRO A 91 -21.26 10.77 5.69
N HIS A 92 -20.45 10.01 4.97
CA HIS A 92 -19.98 10.28 3.62
C HIS A 92 -20.24 9.11 2.69
N ASP A 93 -20.35 9.38 1.39
CA ASP A 93 -20.64 8.38 0.36
C ASP A 93 -19.36 7.76 -0.21
N ALA A 94 -18.27 8.53 -0.26
CA ALA A 94 -17.00 8.09 -0.78
C ALA A 94 -15.80 8.80 -0.11
N GLU A 95 -14.63 8.18 -0.23
CA GLU A 95 -13.34 8.71 0.23
C GLU A 95 -12.29 8.58 -0.87
N VAL A 96 -11.51 9.64 -1.11
CA VAL A 96 -10.38 9.60 -2.05
C VAL A 96 -9.19 8.93 -1.40
N TYR A 97 -8.73 7.82 -1.99
CA TYR A 97 -7.59 7.05 -1.50
C TYR A 97 -6.37 7.11 -2.42
N GLY A 98 -6.50 7.74 -3.59
CA GLY A 98 -5.40 7.88 -4.53
C GLY A 98 -5.62 9.03 -5.50
N ARG A 99 -4.52 9.65 -5.93
CA ARG A 99 -4.51 10.64 -7.00
C ARG A 99 -3.16 10.59 -7.71
N PHE A 100 -3.17 10.56 -9.03
CA PHE A 100 -1.94 10.55 -9.82
C PHE A 100 -2.15 11.20 -11.19
N THR A 101 -1.11 11.81 -11.74
CA THR A 101 -1.16 12.43 -13.07
C THR A 101 -0.77 11.39 -14.12
N TYR A 102 -1.61 11.18 -15.14
CA TYR A 102 -1.22 10.32 -16.26
C TYR A 102 -0.21 11.08 -17.14
N SER A 103 1.03 10.60 -17.22
CA SER A 103 2.16 11.30 -17.85
C SER A 103 2.30 11.08 -19.37
N GLY A 104 1.22 10.71 -20.06
CA GLY A 104 1.29 10.48 -21.51
C GLY A 104 1.40 11.76 -22.32
N ASP A 105 2.02 11.72 -23.50
CA ASP A 105 2.17 12.91 -24.35
C ASP A 105 0.86 13.33 -25.05
N SER A 106 -0.18 12.49 -25.00
CA SER A 106 -1.46 12.76 -25.66
C SER A 106 -2.64 12.12 -24.94
N TYR A 107 -3.82 12.72 -25.11
CA TYR A 107 -5.07 12.19 -24.58
C TYR A 107 -5.39 10.82 -25.21
N LEU A 108 -5.47 9.80 -24.36
CA LEU A 108 -5.87 8.46 -24.78
C LEU A 108 -7.38 8.37 -25.04
N PRO A 109 -7.84 7.44 -25.89
CA PRO A 109 -9.25 7.08 -25.93
C PRO A 109 -9.78 6.76 -24.53
N ALA A 110 -10.98 7.22 -24.19
CA ALA A 110 -11.56 7.08 -22.84
C ALA A 110 -11.60 5.63 -22.34
N ALA A 111 -11.73 4.64 -23.25
CA ALA A 111 -11.65 3.23 -22.89
C ALA A 111 -10.30 2.83 -22.29
N LYS A 112 -9.18 3.31 -22.86
CA LYS A 112 -7.86 3.02 -22.33
C LYS A 112 -7.60 3.70 -20.99
N LEU A 113 -8.10 4.94 -20.81
CA LEU A 113 -8.03 5.62 -19.51
C LEU A 113 -8.81 4.88 -18.43
N ARG A 114 -9.95 4.26 -18.79
CA ARG A 114 -10.69 3.39 -17.85
C ARG A 114 -9.90 2.16 -17.45
N ASP A 115 -9.24 1.50 -18.40
CA ASP A 115 -8.42 0.31 -18.07
C ASP A 115 -7.26 0.68 -17.14
N ILE A 116 -6.58 1.80 -17.41
CA ILE A 116 -5.52 2.37 -16.55
C ILE A 116 -6.08 2.69 -15.16
N GLY A 117 -7.15 3.48 -15.10
CA GLY A 117 -7.77 3.86 -13.83
C GLY A 117 -8.24 2.64 -13.03
N ALA A 118 -8.84 1.64 -13.67
CA ALA A 118 -9.28 0.42 -12.99
C ALA A 118 -8.10 -0.35 -12.38
N TYR A 119 -7.00 -0.50 -13.14
CA TYR A 119 -5.81 -1.21 -12.67
C TYR A 119 -5.07 -0.44 -11.57
N ASP A 120 -4.70 0.81 -11.83
CA ASP A 120 -3.88 1.61 -10.92
C ASP A 120 -4.63 1.96 -9.63
N CYS A 121 -5.91 2.35 -9.73
CA CYS A 121 -6.70 2.63 -8.53
C CYS A 121 -6.89 1.36 -7.69
N THR A 122 -7.10 0.19 -8.29
CA THR A 122 -7.15 -1.06 -7.50
C THR A 122 -5.85 -1.30 -6.73
N ASN A 123 -4.69 -1.06 -7.35
CA ASN A 123 -3.40 -1.25 -6.69
C ASN A 123 -3.13 -0.22 -5.56
N LEU A 124 -3.64 1.01 -5.69
CA LEU A 124 -3.49 2.02 -4.65
C LEU A 124 -4.30 1.74 -3.39
N THR A 125 -5.34 0.89 -3.45
CA THR A 125 -6.16 0.57 -2.26
C THR A 125 -5.34 -0.02 -1.12
N THR A 126 -4.41 -0.92 -1.40
CA THR A 126 -3.57 -1.58 -0.38
C THR A 126 -2.50 -0.67 0.20
N VAL A 127 -2.21 0.46 -0.47
CA VAL A 127 -1.30 1.49 0.04
C VAL A 127 -2.02 2.41 1.03
N TYR A 128 -3.29 2.70 0.77
CA TYR A 128 -4.10 3.59 1.60
C TYR A 128 -4.71 2.90 2.82
N ASP A 129 -5.06 1.63 2.68
CA ASP A 129 -5.44 0.75 3.78
C ASP A 129 -4.55 -0.51 3.73
N MET A 130 -3.59 -0.55 4.65
CA MET A 130 -2.63 -1.65 4.76
C MET A 130 -3.24 -2.90 5.41
N ASP A 131 -4.47 -2.82 5.95
CA ASP A 131 -5.12 -3.95 6.59
C ASP A 131 -5.88 -4.78 5.55
N SER A 132 -5.24 -5.86 5.08
CA SER A 132 -5.83 -6.74 4.07
C SER A 132 -7.17 -7.36 4.49
N TRP A 133 -7.48 -7.40 5.79
CA TRP A 133 -8.74 -7.93 6.30
C TRP A 133 -9.90 -6.94 6.14
N THR A 134 -9.63 -5.65 5.95
CA THR A 134 -10.64 -4.62 5.68
C THR A 134 -10.75 -4.30 4.19
N VAL A 135 -9.63 -4.30 3.45
CA VAL A 135 -9.59 -3.89 2.01
C VAL A 135 -9.98 -4.98 1.03
N SER A 136 -9.48 -6.20 1.22
CA SER A 136 -9.61 -7.28 0.23
C SER A 136 -11.03 -7.53 -0.30
N PRO A 137 -12.10 -7.42 0.50
CA PRO A 137 -13.45 -7.71 0.04
C PRO A 137 -14.13 -6.52 -0.63
N THR A 138 -13.52 -5.33 -0.64
CA THR A 138 -14.16 -4.10 -1.14
C THR A 138 -13.44 -3.48 -2.33
N ARG A 139 -12.51 -4.21 -2.95
CA ARG A 139 -11.83 -3.79 -4.19
C ARG A 139 -12.81 -3.54 -5.34
N ASP A 140 -13.96 -4.20 -5.34
CA ASP A 140 -15.07 -3.97 -6.28
C ASP A 140 -15.74 -2.59 -6.13
N LEU A 141 -15.42 -1.84 -5.06
CA LEU A 141 -15.92 -0.50 -4.77
C LEU A 141 -14.91 0.60 -5.09
N ALA A 142 -13.71 0.23 -5.55
CA ALA A 142 -12.74 1.16 -6.13
C ALA A 142 -13.30 1.78 -7.41
N ARG A 143 -13.29 3.12 -7.49
CA ARG A 143 -13.73 3.89 -8.64
C ARG A 143 -12.68 4.93 -9.02
N SER A 144 -12.82 5.50 -10.21
CA SER A 144 -11.93 6.53 -10.71
C SER A 144 -12.68 7.69 -11.37
N LEU A 145 -12.16 8.90 -11.19
CA LEU A 145 -12.47 10.07 -12.01
C LEU A 145 -11.34 10.23 -13.02
N LEU A 146 -11.69 10.11 -14.29
CA LEU A 146 -10.76 10.20 -15.40
C LEU A 146 -10.80 11.61 -15.98
N PRO A 147 -9.67 12.15 -16.44
CA PRO A 147 -9.67 13.45 -17.09
C PRO A 147 -10.47 13.36 -18.40
N THR A 148 -11.30 14.35 -18.68
CA THR A 148 -11.91 14.52 -20.00
C THR A 148 -10.89 15.06 -21.00
N ARG A 149 -11.20 15.00 -22.30
CA ARG A 149 -10.35 15.62 -23.33
C ARG A 149 -10.19 17.13 -23.12
N ALA A 150 -11.24 17.79 -22.62
CA ALA A 150 -11.21 19.23 -22.38
C ALA A 150 -10.32 19.57 -21.18
N GLU A 151 -10.46 18.83 -20.06
CA GLU A 151 -9.57 18.93 -18.90
C GLU A 151 -8.11 18.68 -19.27
N TRP A 152 -7.86 17.62 -20.05
CA TRP A 152 -6.53 17.31 -20.55
C TRP A 152 -5.92 18.47 -21.36
N ALA A 153 -6.70 19.05 -22.27
CA ALA A 153 -6.26 20.19 -23.08
C ALA A 153 -6.04 21.46 -22.22
N ALA A 154 -6.70 21.56 -21.07
CA ALA A 154 -6.49 22.60 -20.08
C ALA A 154 -5.32 22.30 -19.11
N GLY A 155 -4.69 21.13 -19.22
CA GLY A 155 -3.54 20.72 -18.40
C GLY A 155 -3.89 19.87 -17.18
N ASP A 156 -5.16 19.54 -16.94
CA ASP A 156 -5.56 18.59 -15.90
C ASP A 156 -5.57 17.17 -16.47
N GLN A 157 -4.57 16.39 -16.04
CA GLN A 157 -4.33 15.03 -16.48
C GLN A 157 -4.48 14.03 -15.31
N ASP A 158 -5.09 14.48 -14.21
CA ASP A 158 -5.13 13.69 -12.99
C ASP A 158 -6.19 12.58 -13.09
N ILE A 159 -5.86 11.44 -12.52
CA ILE A 159 -6.79 10.36 -12.22
C ILE A 159 -6.98 10.37 -10.71
N ILE A 160 -8.23 10.47 -10.28
CA ILE A 160 -8.60 10.48 -8.85
C ILE A 160 -9.27 9.17 -8.54
N CYS A 161 -8.71 8.42 -7.59
CA CYS A 161 -9.22 7.13 -7.13
C CYS A 161 -10.02 7.33 -5.84
N TYR A 162 -11.27 6.89 -5.84
CA TYR A 162 -12.15 6.99 -4.68
C TYR A 162 -12.86 5.67 -4.40
N TRP A 163 -13.14 5.43 -3.12
CA TRP A 163 -13.80 4.23 -2.65
C TRP A 163 -15.21 4.58 -2.21
N VAL A 164 -16.20 3.87 -2.72
CA VAL A 164 -17.61 4.09 -2.38
C VAL A 164 -17.99 3.17 -1.23
N ALA A 165 -18.59 3.70 -0.17
CA ALA A 165 -19.02 2.90 0.96
C ALA A 165 -20.09 1.86 0.54
N ARG A 166 -19.92 0.59 0.95
CA ARG A 166 -20.76 -0.55 0.53
C ARG A 166 -22.23 -0.39 0.92
N ASP A 167 -22.47 -0.19 2.21
CA ASP A 167 -23.80 -0.29 2.84
C ASP A 167 -24.45 1.09 3.08
N GLY A 168 -24.36 1.97 2.09
CA GLY A 168 -24.79 3.37 2.23
C GLY A 168 -23.62 4.28 2.63
N ARG A 169 -23.87 5.21 3.56
CA ARG A 169 -22.83 6.14 4.02
C ARG A 169 -21.97 5.51 5.12
N SER A 170 -20.68 5.80 5.08
CA SER A 170 -19.73 5.49 6.16
C SER A 170 -19.53 6.73 7.04
N ASP A 171 -19.35 6.54 8.34
CA ASP A 171 -18.88 7.56 9.28
C ASP A 171 -17.44 7.27 9.77
N VAL A 172 -16.77 6.32 9.11
CA VAL A 172 -15.38 5.94 9.35
C VAL A 172 -14.58 6.03 8.06
N SER A 173 -13.37 6.55 8.17
CA SER A 173 -12.41 6.56 7.07
C SER A 173 -11.93 5.14 6.76
N LEU A 174 -11.70 4.87 5.48
CA LEU A 174 -11.01 3.69 4.97
C LEU A 174 -9.53 3.70 5.39
N ARG A 175 -8.92 4.87 5.57
CA ARG A 175 -7.47 5.01 5.75
C ARG A 175 -6.93 4.22 6.94
N ARG A 176 -6.01 3.29 6.67
CA ARG A 176 -5.26 2.53 7.68
C ARG A 176 -3.79 2.57 7.30
N ASP A 177 -3.06 3.50 7.88
CA ASP A 177 -1.62 3.65 7.71
C ASP A 177 -0.97 4.13 9.01
N GLU A 178 0.32 4.46 8.97
CA GLU A 178 1.06 4.96 10.14
C GLU A 178 0.48 6.24 10.77
N THR A 179 -0.38 6.98 10.05
CA THR A 179 -0.97 8.23 10.53
C THR A 179 -2.30 8.01 11.23
N THR A 180 -3.00 6.90 10.96
CA THR A 180 -4.32 6.58 11.55
C THR A 180 -4.28 5.40 12.52
N LEU A 181 -3.30 4.51 12.40
CA LEU A 181 -3.11 3.36 13.27
C LEU A 181 -2.27 3.73 14.50
N ASP A 182 -2.54 3.07 15.62
CA ASP A 182 -1.62 3.14 16.74
C ASP A 182 -0.29 2.40 16.40
N PRO A 183 0.83 2.73 17.08
CA PRO A 183 2.12 2.15 16.75
C PRO A 183 2.20 0.62 16.89
N ASP A 184 1.40 -0.01 17.76
CA ASP A 184 1.37 -1.46 17.92
C ASP A 184 0.59 -2.11 16.76
N GLN A 185 -0.54 -1.50 16.37
CA GLN A 185 -1.35 -1.91 15.22
C GLN A 185 -0.53 -1.85 13.92
N TYR A 186 0.09 -0.70 13.64
CA TYR A 186 0.93 -0.51 12.45
C TYR A 186 2.05 -1.55 12.39
N ALA A 187 2.79 -1.74 13.51
CA ALA A 187 3.90 -2.67 13.55
C ALA A 187 3.47 -4.13 13.33
N TYR A 188 2.28 -4.52 13.80
CA TYR A 188 1.74 -5.84 13.52
C TYR A 188 1.36 -6.00 12.05
N LEU A 189 0.63 -5.04 11.47
CA LEU A 189 0.19 -5.11 10.09
C LEU A 189 1.37 -5.06 9.10
N ASP A 190 2.39 -4.24 9.35
CA ASP A 190 3.62 -4.21 8.52
C ASP A 190 4.38 -5.55 8.58
N ALA A 191 4.40 -6.22 9.73
CA ALA A 191 5.01 -7.54 9.86
C ALA A 191 4.19 -8.61 9.13
N ALA A 192 2.86 -8.59 9.28
CA ALA A 192 1.95 -9.55 8.67
C ALA A 192 1.84 -9.39 7.15
N ASP A 193 2.06 -8.19 6.60
CA ASP A 193 2.07 -7.96 5.15
C ASP A 193 3.17 -8.75 4.43
N ARG A 194 4.32 -9.00 5.07
CA ARG A 194 5.46 -9.68 4.43
C ARG A 194 5.08 -11.05 3.86
N PRO A 195 4.55 -12.00 4.67
CA PRO A 195 4.10 -13.28 4.14
C PRO A 195 2.85 -13.16 3.27
N GLU A 196 1.93 -12.23 3.54
CA GLU A 196 0.74 -12.05 2.70
C GLU A 196 1.11 -11.64 1.26
N SER A 197 2.04 -10.68 1.13
CA SER A 197 2.60 -10.25 -0.15
C SER A 197 3.37 -11.36 -0.88
N ALA A 198 4.16 -12.16 -0.16
CA ALA A 198 4.88 -13.30 -0.74
C ALA A 198 3.92 -14.41 -1.21
N LEU A 199 2.82 -14.64 -0.49
CA LEU A 199 1.78 -15.61 -0.89
C LEU A 199 0.96 -15.13 -2.10
N ALA A 200 0.79 -13.81 -2.26
CA ALA A 200 0.01 -13.23 -3.36
C ALA A 200 0.65 -13.46 -4.75
N VAL A 201 1.95 -13.75 -4.81
CA VAL A 201 2.71 -14.01 -6.05
C VAL A 201 2.86 -15.52 -6.34
N ASP A 202 1.82 -16.31 -6.08
CA ASP A 202 1.76 -17.74 -6.42
C ASP A 202 2.11 -17.98 -7.91
N PRO A 203 3.10 -18.83 -8.23
CA PRO A 203 3.47 -19.16 -9.61
C PRO A 203 2.28 -19.59 -10.48
N ALA A 204 1.29 -20.30 -9.91
CA ALA A 204 0.11 -20.73 -10.68
C ALA A 204 -0.68 -19.55 -11.25
N SER A 205 -0.81 -18.44 -10.50
CA SER A 205 -1.54 -17.26 -10.96
C SER A 205 -0.82 -16.53 -12.10
N GLN A 206 0.48 -16.78 -12.25
CA GLN A 206 1.33 -16.24 -13.32
C GLN A 206 1.43 -17.20 -14.52
N GLY A 207 0.75 -18.35 -14.48
CA GLY A 207 0.84 -19.39 -15.51
C GLY A 207 2.10 -20.25 -15.44
N GLU A 208 2.85 -20.15 -14.34
CA GLU A 208 4.07 -20.92 -14.11
C GLU A 208 3.76 -22.26 -13.42
N SER A 209 4.51 -23.30 -13.79
CA SER A 209 4.28 -24.66 -13.28
C SER A 209 5.54 -25.51 -13.13
N ASP A 210 6.70 -24.94 -13.46
CA ASP A 210 8.00 -25.59 -13.37
C ASP A 210 8.55 -25.60 -11.93
N LEU A 211 9.54 -26.46 -11.71
CA LEU A 211 10.15 -26.65 -10.41
C LEU A 211 10.88 -25.40 -9.90
N PRO A 212 11.77 -24.75 -10.67
CA PRO A 212 12.47 -23.54 -10.23
C PRO A 212 11.55 -22.42 -9.73
N SER A 213 10.47 -22.12 -10.44
CA SER A 213 9.52 -21.09 -10.01
C SER A 213 8.88 -21.38 -8.65
N TYR A 214 8.45 -22.62 -8.44
CA TYR A 214 7.87 -23.03 -7.17
C TYR A 214 8.90 -23.11 -6.03
N GLN A 215 10.13 -23.53 -6.30
CA GLN A 215 11.21 -23.52 -5.30
C GLN A 215 11.55 -22.08 -4.87
N LEU A 216 11.67 -21.16 -5.83
CA LEU A 216 11.93 -19.75 -5.56
C LEU A 216 10.82 -19.12 -4.75
N TRP A 217 9.56 -19.36 -5.14
CA TRP A 217 8.41 -18.87 -4.41
C TRP A 217 8.33 -19.43 -2.99
N ALA A 218 8.46 -20.75 -2.82
CA ALA A 218 8.41 -21.38 -1.51
C ALA A 218 9.52 -20.88 -0.57
N GLY A 219 10.74 -20.70 -1.11
CA GLY A 219 11.86 -20.10 -0.37
C GLY A 219 11.57 -18.65 0.02
N GLY A 220 11.02 -17.84 -0.90
CA GLY A 220 10.62 -16.47 -0.64
C GLY A 220 9.55 -16.36 0.45
N VAL A 221 8.56 -17.26 0.46
CA VAL A 221 7.56 -17.33 1.54
C VAL A 221 8.23 -17.68 2.87
N ALA A 222 9.15 -18.66 2.91
CA ALA A 222 9.90 -18.99 4.13
C ALA A 222 10.71 -17.80 4.69
N ASP A 223 11.38 -17.06 3.81
CA ASP A 223 12.16 -15.87 4.19
C ASP A 223 11.26 -14.73 4.69
N SER A 224 10.08 -14.56 4.09
CA SER A 224 9.08 -13.56 4.51
C SER A 224 8.49 -13.85 5.89
N LEU A 225 8.16 -15.12 6.18
CA LEU A 225 7.71 -15.58 7.50
C LEU A 225 8.83 -15.38 8.55
N THR A 226 10.07 -15.68 8.18
CA THR A 226 11.23 -15.40 9.05
C THR A 226 11.33 -13.90 9.35
N THR A 227 11.13 -13.05 8.35
CA THR A 227 11.14 -11.60 8.50
C THR A 227 10.02 -11.11 9.42
N GLU A 228 8.79 -11.62 9.26
CA GLU A 228 7.66 -11.34 10.17
C GLU A 228 8.07 -11.61 11.63
N THR A 229 8.61 -12.80 11.91
CA THR A 229 9.00 -13.12 13.30
C THR A 229 10.08 -12.20 13.85
N GLN A 230 11.04 -11.77 13.02
CA GLN A 230 12.09 -10.86 13.44
C GLN A 230 11.54 -9.46 13.77
N LEU A 231 10.59 -8.96 12.96
CA LEU A 231 9.92 -7.68 13.22
C LEU A 231 9.11 -7.75 14.51
N LEU A 232 8.31 -8.80 14.68
CA LEU A 232 7.50 -9.00 15.89
C LEU A 232 8.34 -9.13 17.17
N ARG A 233 9.51 -9.79 17.11
CA ARG A 233 10.42 -9.97 18.26
C ARG A 233 11.16 -8.71 18.68
N ARG A 234 11.38 -7.75 17.78
CA ARG A 234 12.08 -6.49 18.08
C ARG A 234 11.25 -5.53 18.93
N ARG A 235 9.94 -5.76 19.02
CA ARG A 235 9.00 -4.88 19.71
C ARG A 235 8.67 -5.38 21.11
N THR A 236 8.48 -4.43 22.03
CA THR A 236 7.83 -4.71 23.31
C THR A 236 6.32 -4.53 23.17
N TRP A 237 5.57 -5.64 23.20
CA TRP A 237 4.12 -5.61 23.05
C TRP A 237 3.39 -5.20 24.34
N PRO A 238 2.21 -4.55 24.21
CA PRO A 238 1.35 -4.26 25.36
C PRO A 238 0.95 -5.57 26.05
N ALA A 239 0.74 -5.54 27.37
CA ALA A 239 0.53 -6.74 28.18
C ALA A 239 -0.57 -7.67 27.63
N ARG A 240 -1.65 -7.08 27.09
CA ARG A 240 -2.78 -7.80 26.47
C ARG A 240 -2.40 -8.60 25.21
N ALA A 241 -1.35 -8.20 24.48
CA ALA A 241 -0.95 -8.80 23.21
C ALA A 241 0.24 -9.76 23.32
N ARG A 242 1.01 -9.74 24.44
CA ARG A 242 2.21 -10.59 24.59
C ARG A 242 1.94 -12.08 24.37
N GLY A 243 0.96 -12.64 25.10
CA GLY A 243 0.59 -14.05 24.96
C GLY A 243 0.13 -14.43 23.54
N PRO A 244 -0.80 -13.68 22.92
CA PRO A 244 -1.17 -13.87 21.52
C PRO A 244 0.01 -13.81 20.55
N VAL A 245 0.90 -12.83 20.69
CA VAL A 245 2.07 -12.69 19.82
C VAL A 245 3.05 -13.84 20.00
N ASP A 246 3.31 -14.28 21.23
CA ASP A 246 4.18 -15.44 21.50
C ASP A 246 3.63 -16.72 20.85
N ALA A 247 2.31 -16.91 20.88
CA ALA A 247 1.64 -18.02 20.22
C ALA A 247 1.74 -17.93 18.69
N LEU A 248 1.59 -16.73 18.12
CA LEU A 248 1.79 -16.49 16.69
C LEU A 248 3.23 -16.80 16.28
N LEU A 249 4.22 -16.26 17.00
CA LEU A 249 5.65 -16.48 16.73
C LEU A 249 6.00 -17.97 16.65
N LYS A 250 5.57 -18.77 17.64
CA LYS A 250 5.82 -20.22 17.65
C LYS A 250 5.26 -20.93 16.41
N ARG A 251 4.07 -20.50 15.97
CA ARG A 251 3.42 -21.04 14.77
C ARG A 251 4.18 -20.63 13.51
N VAL A 252 4.48 -19.34 13.36
CA VAL A 252 5.17 -18.80 12.18
C VAL A 252 6.57 -19.42 12.04
N ASP A 253 7.33 -19.63 13.12
CA ASP A 253 8.62 -20.34 13.07
C ASP A 253 8.47 -21.78 12.51
N THR A 254 7.44 -22.49 12.97
CA THR A 254 7.15 -23.86 12.50
C THR A 254 6.76 -23.85 11.02
N LEU A 255 5.98 -22.85 10.59
CA LEU A 255 5.53 -22.70 9.22
C LEU A 255 6.70 -22.33 8.29
N ALA A 256 7.57 -21.40 8.70
CA ALA A 256 8.75 -20.99 7.95
C ALA A 256 9.68 -22.18 7.64
N ALA A 257 9.92 -23.04 8.63
CA ALA A 257 10.73 -24.26 8.42
C ALA A 257 10.11 -25.18 7.36
N ARG A 258 8.79 -25.36 7.38
CA ARG A 258 8.09 -26.24 6.43
C ARG A 258 8.02 -25.66 5.01
N TRP A 259 7.90 -24.33 4.87
CA TRP A 259 8.03 -23.66 3.59
C TRP A 259 9.45 -23.79 3.02
N HIS A 260 10.46 -23.70 3.88
CA HIS A 260 11.85 -23.95 3.49
C HIS A 260 12.04 -25.40 3.02
N ASP A 261 11.51 -26.39 3.74
CA ASP A 261 11.56 -27.80 3.34
C ASP A 261 10.89 -28.01 1.97
N ALA A 262 9.71 -27.43 1.75
CA ALA A 262 9.02 -27.48 0.45
C ALA A 262 9.87 -26.82 -0.65
N SER A 263 10.63 -25.77 -0.35
CA SER A 263 11.52 -25.13 -1.33
C SER A 263 12.69 -26.04 -1.76
N GLN A 264 12.96 -27.13 -1.04
CA GLN A 264 14.00 -28.11 -1.36
C GLN A 264 13.47 -29.34 -2.11
N ASP A 265 12.18 -29.36 -2.44
CA ASP A 265 11.59 -30.44 -3.20
C ASP A 265 12.28 -30.65 -4.55
N SER A 266 12.39 -31.90 -5.00
CA SER A 266 13.13 -32.25 -6.21
C SER A 266 12.28 -32.41 -7.47
N THR A 267 10.95 -32.28 -7.36
CA THR A 267 10.04 -32.47 -8.49
C THR A 267 8.93 -31.42 -8.51
N PRO A 268 8.43 -31.00 -9.69
CA PRO A 268 7.28 -30.11 -9.77
C PRO A 268 6.04 -30.67 -9.04
N ALA A 269 5.89 -32.00 -9.00
CA ALA A 269 4.74 -32.63 -8.36
C ALA A 269 4.80 -32.54 -6.83
N SER A 270 5.98 -32.73 -6.23
CA SER A 270 6.14 -32.64 -4.77
C SER A 270 6.01 -31.20 -4.29
N VAL A 271 6.74 -30.25 -4.88
CA VAL A 271 6.70 -28.84 -4.45
C VAL A 271 5.29 -28.25 -4.53
N ARG A 272 4.53 -28.55 -5.59
CA ARG A 272 3.14 -28.09 -5.73
C ARG A 272 2.19 -28.72 -4.73
N ARG A 273 2.39 -29.99 -4.39
CA ARG A 273 1.58 -30.69 -3.40
C ARG A 273 1.83 -30.08 -2.02
N ASP A 274 3.09 -29.89 -1.66
CA ASP A 274 3.48 -29.48 -0.31
C ASP A 274 3.18 -28.00 -0.08
N THR A 275 3.45 -27.13 -1.05
CA THR A 275 3.04 -25.71 -1.00
C THR A 275 1.51 -25.55 -0.96
N ARG A 276 0.74 -26.31 -1.75
CA ARG A 276 -0.73 -26.30 -1.67
C ARG A 276 -1.23 -26.72 -0.29
N ALA A 277 -0.63 -27.73 0.31
CA ALA A 277 -0.98 -28.16 1.65
C ALA A 277 -0.72 -27.03 2.67
N LEU A 278 0.43 -26.36 2.58
CA LEU A 278 0.79 -25.23 3.45
C LEU A 278 -0.14 -24.02 3.30
N VAL A 279 -0.53 -23.67 2.07
CA VAL A 279 -1.51 -22.60 1.82
C VAL A 279 -2.89 -22.93 2.39
N GLY A 280 -3.27 -24.21 2.40
CA GLY A 280 -4.55 -24.67 2.92
C GLY A 280 -4.65 -24.75 4.45
N GLU A 281 -3.57 -24.49 5.19
CA GLU A 281 -3.60 -24.53 6.65
C GLU A 281 -4.28 -23.31 7.25
N ASP A 282 -5.22 -23.55 8.18
CA ASP A 282 -5.91 -22.48 8.88
C ASP A 282 -4.94 -21.70 9.77
N SER A 283 -4.61 -20.49 9.32
CA SER A 283 -3.74 -19.54 10.01
C SER A 283 -4.48 -18.65 10.99
N LEU A 284 -5.80 -18.63 10.86
CA LEU A 284 -6.62 -17.57 11.37
C LEU A 284 -6.75 -17.55 12.91
N PRO A 285 -6.65 -18.65 13.69
CA PRO A 285 -6.82 -18.56 15.14
C PRO A 285 -5.81 -17.65 15.84
N GLN A 286 -4.51 -17.79 15.54
CA GLN A 286 -3.45 -17.00 16.18
C GLN A 286 -3.46 -15.55 15.68
N GLU A 287 -3.62 -15.34 14.36
CA GLU A 287 -3.74 -14.00 13.79
C GLU A 287 -4.95 -13.26 14.37
N ARG A 288 -6.12 -13.91 14.47
CA ARG A 288 -7.31 -13.33 15.13
C ARG A 288 -7.03 -12.94 16.58
N ALA A 289 -6.31 -13.76 17.33
CA ALA A 289 -5.99 -13.48 18.73
C ALA A 289 -5.11 -12.23 18.88
N VAL A 290 -4.09 -12.07 18.02
CA VAL A 290 -3.26 -10.86 18.02
C VAL A 290 -4.08 -9.64 17.61
N ARG A 291 -4.83 -9.76 16.51
CA ARG A 291 -5.70 -8.68 16.00
C ARG A 291 -6.73 -8.23 17.05
N GLN A 292 -7.38 -9.18 17.73
CA GLN A 292 -8.30 -8.88 18.83
C GLN A 292 -7.60 -8.13 19.97
N ALA A 293 -6.41 -8.57 20.38
CA ALA A 293 -5.65 -7.92 21.43
C ALA A 293 -5.19 -6.50 21.05
N LEU A 294 -5.02 -6.22 19.75
CA LEU A 294 -4.65 -4.91 19.22
C LEU A 294 -5.84 -4.04 18.80
N GLY A 295 -7.08 -4.53 18.94
CA GLY A 295 -8.28 -3.79 18.51
C GLY A 295 -8.42 -3.66 16.99
N LEU A 296 -7.81 -4.57 16.22
CA LEU A 296 -7.93 -4.67 14.77
C LEU A 296 -9.13 -5.55 14.38
N ALA A 297 -9.55 -5.46 13.11
CA ALA A 297 -10.62 -6.30 12.59
C ALA A 297 -10.28 -7.80 12.73
N THR A 298 -11.17 -8.59 13.31
CA THR A 298 -10.96 -10.04 13.56
C THR A 298 -11.66 -10.96 12.56
N ALA A 299 -12.25 -10.37 11.53
CA ALA A 299 -12.81 -11.09 10.39
C ALA A 299 -12.43 -10.31 9.13
N ARG A 300 -12.19 -11.05 8.05
CA ARG A 300 -12.13 -10.43 6.73
C ARG A 300 -13.52 -9.88 6.42
N ALA A 301 -13.62 -8.63 5.99
CA ALA A 301 -14.90 -8.09 5.53
C ALA A 301 -15.45 -8.98 4.38
N ARG A 302 -16.76 -8.93 4.14
CA ARG A 302 -17.43 -9.74 3.12
C ARG A 302 -17.77 -8.93 1.89
#